data_AF-A0A2A3EG05-F1
#
_entry.id   AF-A0A2A3EG05-F1
#
_cell.length_a   1.000
_cell.length_b   1.000
_cell.length_c   1.000
_cell.angle_alpha   90.00
_cell.angle_beta   90.00
_cell.angle_gamma   90.00
#
_symmetry.space_group_name_H-M   'P 1'
#
loop_
_entity.id
_entity.type
_entity.pdbx_description
1 polymer ?
#
loop_
_entity_poly.entity_id
_entity_poly.type
_entity_poly.pdbx_seq_one_letter_code
_entity_poly.pdbx_strand_id
1 'polypeptide(L)'
;MTSWLLLVVCLGIACQGITGATVRENSSRNLANSMNVIHEWKYLDYDFGSDEKRQAAIQSGEYDHTKNYPFDVDRWHGKISIDKFDRLWVLDSGIINNTQPMCSPKLHVFDLNTSQQIKQVMMPHDIAINATTGKGGLENLVVQAMDPMNTLLSL
;
A
#
# COMPACT_ATOMS: atom_id res chain seq x y z
N MET A 1 3.39 -18.19 -40.58
CA MET A 1 2.12 -17.60 -40.12
C MET A 1 1.33 -18.77 -39.53
N THR A 2 1.29 -18.99 -38.22
CA THR A 2 0.65 -18.14 -37.21
C THR A 2 1.37 -18.22 -35.86
N SER A 3 1.33 -17.10 -35.16
CA SER A 3 2.04 -16.76 -33.93
C SER A 3 1.48 -17.50 -32.72
N TRP A 4 2.37 -18.02 -31.86
CA TRP A 4 2.01 -18.43 -30.50
C TRP A 4 1.74 -17.19 -29.64
N LEU A 5 0.58 -17.16 -29.00
CA LEU A 5 0.24 -16.22 -27.94
C LEU A 5 0.66 -16.84 -26.60
N LEU A 6 1.66 -16.24 -25.96
CA LEU A 6 2.02 -16.51 -24.57
C LEU A 6 0.96 -15.87 -23.67
N LEU A 7 0.11 -16.69 -23.07
CA LEU A 7 -0.76 -16.33 -21.95
C LEU A 7 0.06 -16.49 -20.65
N VAL A 8 0.53 -15.37 -20.10
CA VAL A 8 1.08 -15.33 -18.74
C VAL A 8 -0.11 -15.29 -17.78
N VAL A 9 -0.46 -16.45 -17.21
CA VAL A 9 -1.39 -16.53 -16.09
C VAL A 9 -0.57 -16.48 -14.81
N CYS A 10 -0.54 -15.31 -14.16
CA CYS A 10 -0.07 -15.18 -12.79
C CYS A 10 -1.08 -15.87 -11.86
N LEU A 11 -0.83 -17.15 -11.54
CA LEU A 11 -1.51 -17.84 -10.45
C LEU A 11 -0.94 -17.34 -9.12
N GLY A 12 -1.59 -16.32 -8.56
CA GLY A 12 -1.52 -16.05 -7.13
C GLY A 12 -2.24 -17.18 -6.39
N ILE A 13 -1.49 -18.08 -5.76
CA ILE A 13 -2.06 -19.04 -4.81
C ILE A 13 -1.98 -18.42 -3.43
N ALA A 14 -3.16 -18.14 -2.89
CA ALA A 14 -3.40 -17.73 -1.52
C ALA A 14 -2.83 -18.74 -0.50
N CYS A 15 -2.28 -18.23 0.60
CA CYS A 15 -1.83 -19.02 1.73
C CYS A 15 -2.96 -19.92 2.27
N GLN A 16 -2.72 -21.23 2.31
CA GLN A 16 -3.38 -22.14 3.25
C GLN A 16 -2.30 -22.84 4.07
N GLY A 17 -2.45 -22.78 5.40
CA GLY A 17 -1.43 -23.15 6.37
C GLY A 17 -1.04 -24.63 6.30
N ILE A 18 0.27 -24.89 6.36
CA ILE A 18 0.85 -26.15 6.78
C ILE A 18 2.01 -25.85 7.76
N THR A 19 1.91 -26.49 8.91
CA THR A 19 2.84 -26.62 10.02
C THR A 19 4.32 -26.77 9.63
N GLY A 20 5.18 -26.00 10.32
CA GLY A 20 6.59 -26.33 10.61
C GLY A 20 7.51 -26.50 9.40
N ALA A 21 8.03 -25.41 8.86
CA ALA A 21 9.20 -25.48 7.99
C ALA A 21 10.42 -25.89 8.82
N THR A 22 10.96 -27.08 8.54
CA THR A 22 12.27 -27.53 8.98
C THR A 22 13.33 -26.50 8.57
N VAL A 23 14.06 -25.96 9.56
CA VAL A 23 15.22 -25.11 9.31
C VAL A 23 16.29 -25.98 8.66
N ARG A 24 16.52 -25.78 7.36
CA ARG A 24 17.70 -26.33 6.69
C ARG A 24 18.89 -25.42 7.02
N GLU A 25 19.57 -25.74 8.11
CA GLU A 25 20.92 -25.24 8.41
C GLU A 25 21.87 -25.74 7.33
N ASN A 26 22.04 -24.94 6.27
CA ASN A 26 23.26 -24.80 5.47
C ASN A 26 22.93 -23.93 4.26
N SER A 27 22.88 -22.64 4.50
CA SER A 27 23.10 -21.66 3.45
C SER A 27 23.95 -20.58 4.06
N SER A 28 25.27 -20.80 4.06
CA SER A 28 26.25 -19.71 4.04
C SER A 28 26.00 -18.92 2.75
N ARG A 29 24.94 -18.13 2.74
CA ARG A 29 24.66 -17.17 1.67
C ARG A 29 25.79 -16.16 1.75
N ASN A 30 26.61 -16.13 0.70
CA ASN A 30 27.46 -14.98 0.44
C ASN A 30 26.55 -13.75 0.37
N LEU A 31 26.44 -13.01 1.49
CA LEU A 31 25.72 -11.74 1.61
C LEU A 31 26.40 -10.63 0.79
N ALA A 32 27.46 -10.93 0.05
CA ALA A 32 28.15 -10.00 -0.86
C ALA A 32 27.21 -9.40 -1.93
N ASN A 33 26.02 -9.98 -2.14
CA ASN A 33 24.97 -9.47 -3.03
C ASN A 33 23.68 -9.08 -2.26
N SER A 34 23.74 -8.76 -0.96
CA SER A 34 22.59 -8.23 -0.23
C SER A 34 22.20 -6.84 -0.75
N MET A 35 20.91 -6.58 -0.91
CA MET A 35 20.41 -5.22 -1.19
C MET A 35 20.91 -4.23 -0.13
N ASN A 36 21.22 -3.01 -0.55
CA ASN A 36 21.62 -1.96 0.38
C ASN A 36 20.40 -1.46 1.16
N VAL A 37 20.45 -1.59 2.49
CA VAL A 37 19.44 -1.00 3.38
C VAL A 37 19.60 0.51 3.36
N ILE A 38 18.58 1.23 2.90
CA ILE A 38 18.58 2.70 2.86
C ILE A 38 18.10 3.27 4.20
N HIS A 39 17.07 2.65 4.78
CA HIS A 39 16.53 3.00 6.08
C HIS A 39 16.02 1.75 6.81
N GLU A 40 16.16 1.74 8.13
CA GLU A 40 15.67 0.68 9.01
C GLU A 40 15.06 1.30 10.27
N TRP A 41 14.01 0.65 10.79
CA TRP A 41 13.30 1.09 11.98
C TRP A 41 13.02 -0.11 12.88
N LYS A 42 13.17 0.08 14.20
CA LYS A 42 12.70 -0.87 15.21
C LYS A 42 11.19 -0.79 15.41
N TYR A 43 10.65 0.42 15.30
CA TYR A 43 9.23 0.74 15.34
C TYR A 43 9.01 2.08 14.61
N LEU A 44 7.78 2.32 14.15
CA LEU A 44 7.39 3.59 13.55
C LEU A 44 6.95 4.57 14.64
N ASP A 45 7.43 5.81 14.55
CA ASP A 45 7.09 6.93 15.44
C ASP A 45 6.82 8.18 14.59
N TYR A 46 6.11 9.14 15.17
CA TYR A 46 5.66 10.35 14.47
C TYR A 46 6.23 11.61 15.14
N ASP A 47 6.34 12.69 14.37
CA ASP A 47 6.65 13.99 14.94
C ASP A 47 5.37 14.63 15.53
N PHE A 48 5.20 14.51 16.85
CA PHE A 48 4.07 15.09 17.59
C PHE A 48 4.29 16.58 17.94
N GLY A 49 5.47 17.14 17.63
CA GLY A 49 5.87 18.52 17.94
C GLY A 49 6.30 18.77 19.39
N SER A 50 5.99 17.88 20.34
CA SER A 50 6.60 17.86 21.69
C SER A 50 6.42 16.51 22.39
N ASP A 51 7.22 16.24 23.42
CA ASP A 51 7.12 15.02 24.21
C ASP A 51 5.81 14.94 24.99
N GLU A 52 5.28 16.06 25.48
CA GLU A 52 4.00 16.10 26.19
C GLU A 52 2.86 15.66 25.27
N LYS A 53 2.86 16.09 24.01
CA LYS A 53 1.86 15.69 23.02
C LYS A 53 2.00 14.22 22.65
N ARG A 54 3.23 13.73 22.51
CA ARG A 54 3.50 12.31 22.29
C ARG A 54 2.96 11.46 23.45
N GLN A 55 3.23 11.86 24.70
CA GLN A 55 2.71 11.15 25.87
C GLN A 55 1.19 11.23 25.98
N ALA A 56 0.58 12.37 25.65
CA ALA A 56 -0.87 12.50 25.59
C ALA A 56 -1.49 11.54 24.56
N ALA A 57 -0.91 11.41 23.36
CA ALA A 57 -1.36 10.47 22.33
C ALA A 57 -1.21 8.99 22.74
N ILE A 58 -0.15 8.66 23.50
CA ILE A 58 0.02 7.31 24.08
C ILE A 58 -1.03 7.05 25.16
N GLN A 59 -1.27 8.01 26.04
CA GLN A 59 -2.23 7.87 27.15
C GLN A 59 -3.68 7.81 26.66
N SER A 60 -4.03 8.54 25.60
CA SER A 60 -5.35 8.49 24.97
C SER A 60 -5.57 7.21 24.17
N GLY A 61 -4.50 6.52 23.77
CA GLY A 61 -4.54 5.36 22.89
C GLY A 61 -4.58 5.71 21.39
N GLU A 62 -4.43 6.98 21.03
CA GLU A 62 -4.31 7.43 19.64
C GLU A 62 -3.02 6.94 18.97
N TYR A 63 -1.96 6.71 19.76
CA TYR A 63 -0.71 6.15 19.27
C TYR A 63 -0.28 4.90 20.06
N ASP A 64 -0.08 3.80 19.33
CA ASP A 64 0.50 2.56 19.83
C ASP A 64 1.51 2.04 18.81
N HIS A 65 2.81 2.21 19.12
CA HIS A 65 3.92 1.78 18.26
C HIS A 65 3.85 0.29 17.84
N THR A 66 3.14 -0.57 18.58
CA THR A 66 3.00 -2.00 18.27
C THR A 66 1.98 -2.29 17.16
N LYS A 67 1.16 -1.30 16.78
CA LYS A 67 0.07 -1.43 15.80
C LYS A 67 0.30 -0.63 14.52
N ASN A 68 1.54 -0.21 14.26
CA ASN A 68 1.90 0.51 13.05
C ASN A 68 2.59 -0.44 12.06
N TYR A 69 1.98 -0.66 10.90
CA TYR A 69 2.50 -1.52 9.85
C TYR A 69 2.54 -0.74 8.53
N PRO A 70 3.71 -0.61 7.87
CA PRO A 70 3.77 -0.01 6.55
C PRO A 70 3.12 -0.93 5.53
N PHE A 71 2.21 -0.40 4.71
CA PHE A 71 1.56 -1.14 3.61
C PHE A 71 2.30 -0.97 2.29
N ASP A 72 2.58 0.28 1.92
CA ASP A 72 3.28 0.62 0.69
C ASP A 72 4.24 1.80 0.94
N VAL A 73 5.28 1.91 0.11
CA VAL A 73 6.24 3.00 0.15
C VAL A 73 6.43 3.55 -1.26
N ASP A 74 5.98 4.79 -1.41
CA ASP A 74 6.15 5.58 -2.62
C ASP A 74 7.26 6.62 -2.44
N ARG A 75 7.78 7.07 -3.56
CA ARG A 75 8.67 8.20 -3.68
C ARG A 75 8.09 8.82 -5.06
N TRP A 76 8.12 10.12 -5.40
CA TRP A 76 8.31 10.78 -6.79
C TRP A 76 9.66 11.54 -7.32
N HIS A 77 10.40 11.14 -8.41
CA HIS A 77 11.83 11.48 -8.84
C HIS A 77 12.96 10.45 -8.51
N GLY A 78 12.69 9.15 -8.67
CA GLY A 78 13.46 8.03 -8.11
C GLY A 78 12.57 7.09 -7.31
N LYS A 79 11.37 6.81 -7.82
CA LYS A 79 10.26 6.92 -6.91
C LYS A 79 8.92 6.19 -7.46
N ILE A 80 8.05 5.46 -6.66
CA ILE A 80 6.95 4.48 -7.06
C ILE A 80 5.50 4.68 -6.48
N SER A 81 4.49 4.94 -7.34
CA SER A 81 3.03 5.25 -7.15
C SER A 81 2.64 6.72 -7.41
N ILE A 82 3.62 7.50 -7.89
CA ILE A 82 3.41 8.81 -8.50
C ILE A 82 3.54 8.73 -10.01
N ASP A 83 2.64 9.42 -10.72
CA ASP A 83 2.63 9.42 -12.17
C ASP A 83 3.58 10.45 -12.80
N LYS A 84 3.70 10.40 -14.13
CA LYS A 84 4.59 11.27 -14.92
C LYS A 84 4.20 12.76 -14.93
N PHE A 85 3.09 13.12 -14.29
CA PHE A 85 2.59 14.49 -14.13
C PHE A 85 2.67 14.95 -12.67
N ASP A 86 3.46 14.26 -11.86
CA ASP A 86 3.78 14.64 -10.48
C ASP A 86 2.54 14.62 -9.59
N ARG A 87 1.65 13.67 -9.86
CA ARG A 87 0.44 13.45 -9.07
C ARG A 87 0.60 12.23 -8.18
N LEU A 88 0.41 12.41 -6.89
CA LEU A 88 0.32 11.33 -5.91
C LEU A 88 -1.10 10.81 -5.86
N TRP A 89 -1.23 9.49 -6.03
CA TRP A 89 -2.50 8.79 -5.96
C TRP A 89 -2.57 8.00 -4.66
N VAL A 90 -3.56 8.30 -3.83
CA VAL A 90 -3.76 7.64 -2.53
C VAL A 90 -5.06 6.87 -2.57
N LEU A 91 -4.96 5.56 -2.37
CA LEU A 91 -6.09 4.67 -2.19
C LEU A 91 -6.47 4.63 -0.70
N ASP A 92 -7.60 5.23 -0.36
CA ASP A 92 -8.27 5.05 0.92
C ASP A 92 -9.20 3.84 0.79
N SER A 93 -8.81 2.71 1.38
CA SER A 93 -9.61 1.48 1.34
C SER A 93 -10.89 1.58 2.17
N GLY A 94 -10.96 2.53 3.11
CA GLY A 94 -12.05 2.66 4.06
C GLY A 94 -12.16 1.51 5.07
N ILE A 95 -11.13 0.66 5.20
CA ILE A 95 -11.11 -0.53 6.07
C ILE A 95 -10.23 -0.28 7.30
N ILE A 96 -10.74 -0.61 8.49
CA ILE A 96 -10.00 -0.62 9.75
C ILE A 96 -9.69 -2.06 10.19
N ASN A 97 -8.54 -2.26 10.84
CA ASN A 97 -8.04 -3.57 11.30
C ASN A 97 -8.05 -4.65 10.19
N ASN A 98 -7.81 -4.23 8.94
CA ASN A 98 -7.79 -5.06 7.72
C ASN A 98 -9.05 -5.91 7.48
N THR A 99 -10.16 -5.61 8.17
CA THR A 99 -11.34 -6.48 8.16
C THR A 99 -12.67 -5.74 8.23
N GLN A 100 -12.72 -4.56 8.83
CA GLN A 100 -13.97 -3.87 9.12
C GLN A 100 -14.14 -2.66 8.20
N PRO A 101 -15.18 -2.60 7.35
CA PRO A 101 -15.47 -1.40 6.56
C PRO A 101 -15.99 -0.29 7.46
N MET A 102 -15.31 0.86 7.46
CA MET A 102 -15.67 2.05 8.23
C MET A 102 -16.25 3.15 7.34
N CYS A 103 -15.75 3.29 6.11
CA CYS A 103 -16.30 4.22 5.13
C CYS A 103 -16.17 3.69 3.70
N SER A 104 -16.81 4.37 2.74
CA SER A 104 -16.67 4.02 1.32
C SER A 104 -15.24 4.28 0.85
N PRO A 105 -14.65 3.37 0.05
CA PRO A 105 -13.32 3.54 -0.50
C PRO A 105 -13.25 4.76 -1.41
N LYS A 106 -12.10 5.44 -1.40
CA LYS A 106 -11.87 6.66 -2.17
C LYS A 106 -10.50 6.62 -2.81
N LEU A 107 -10.40 7.31 -3.93
CA LEU A 107 -9.14 7.65 -4.54
C LEU A 107 -8.92 9.15 -4.42
N HIS A 108 -7.85 9.54 -3.76
CA HIS A 108 -7.40 10.91 -3.65
C HIS A 108 -6.26 11.14 -4.63
N VAL A 109 -6.28 12.29 -5.30
CA VAL A 109 -5.20 12.70 -6.20
C VAL A 109 -4.69 14.04 -5.72
N PHE A 110 -3.39 14.09 -5.43
CA PHE A 110 -2.70 15.28 -4.97
C PHE A 110 -1.69 15.73 -6.02
N ASP A 111 -1.63 17.02 -6.28
CA ASP A 111 -0.52 17.62 -7.03
C ASP A 111 0.65 17.82 -6.07
N LEU A 112 1.78 17.17 -6.36
CA LEU A 112 2.97 17.22 -5.50
C LEU A 112 3.68 18.57 -5.54
N ASN A 113 3.50 19.35 -6.59
CA ASN A 113 4.13 20.67 -6.68
C ASN A 113 3.45 21.68 -5.75
N THR A 114 2.14 21.54 -5.56
CA THR A 114 1.33 22.46 -4.75
C THR A 114 0.93 21.87 -3.40
N SER A 115 1.12 20.57 -3.20
CA SER A 115 0.62 19.82 -2.04
C SER A 115 -0.90 19.94 -1.85
N GLN A 116 -1.64 20.16 -2.94
CA GLN A 116 -3.10 20.31 -2.92
C GLN A 116 -3.79 19.08 -3.49
N GLN A 117 -4.94 18.73 -2.91
CA GLN A 117 -5.80 17.71 -3.46
C GLN A 117 -6.52 18.27 -4.70
N ILE A 118 -6.24 17.69 -5.86
CA ILE A 118 -6.80 18.11 -7.14
C ILE A 118 -8.00 17.27 -7.57
N LYS A 119 -8.16 16.06 -7.02
CA LYS A 119 -9.33 15.21 -7.29
C LYS A 119 -9.65 14.28 -6.13
N GLN A 120 -10.93 13.95 -6.01
CA GLN A 120 -11.43 12.86 -5.19
C GLN A 120 -12.44 12.04 -5.99
N VAL A 121 -12.32 10.72 -5.95
CA VAL A 121 -13.30 9.81 -6.57
C VAL A 121 -13.76 8.83 -5.51
N MET A 122 -15.07 8.76 -5.29
CA MET A 122 -15.67 7.71 -4.48
C MET A 122 -15.79 6.44 -5.31
N MET A 123 -15.29 5.32 -4.79
CA MET A 123 -15.45 4.02 -5.43
C MET A 123 -16.74 3.36 -4.94
N PRO A 124 -17.58 2.84 -5.85
CA PRO A 124 -18.72 2.01 -5.49
C PRO A 124 -18.32 0.86 -4.56
N HIS A 125 -19.12 0.65 -3.52
CA HIS A 125 -18.81 -0.29 -2.44
C HIS A 125 -18.66 -1.74 -2.93
N ASP A 126 -19.42 -2.11 -3.94
CA ASP A 126 -19.45 -3.44 -4.58
C ASP A 126 -18.20 -3.77 -5.41
N ILE A 127 -17.39 -2.77 -5.77
CA ILE A 127 -16.11 -2.98 -6.46
C ILE A 127 -15.03 -3.42 -5.47
N ALA A 128 -15.03 -2.86 -4.26
CA ALA A 128 -14.00 -3.11 -3.25
C ALA A 128 -14.35 -4.29 -2.34
N ILE A 129 -15.64 -4.51 -2.11
CA ILE A 129 -16.13 -5.48 -1.14
C ILE A 129 -17.17 -6.35 -1.82
N ASN A 130 -17.03 -7.67 -1.68
CA ASN A 130 -18.02 -8.60 -2.16
C ASN A 130 -19.34 -8.36 -1.40
N ALA A 131 -20.36 -7.92 -2.12
CA ALA A 131 -21.65 -7.51 -1.54
C ALA A 131 -22.36 -8.63 -0.75
N THR A 132 -22.08 -9.90 -1.07
CA THR A 132 -22.71 -11.06 -0.42
C THR A 132 -22.01 -11.45 0.88
N THR A 133 -20.68 -11.37 0.92
CA THR A 133 -19.88 -11.85 2.05
C THR A 133 -19.41 -10.71 2.96
N GLY A 134 -19.48 -9.46 2.49
CA GLY A 134 -18.88 -8.31 3.16
C GLY A 134 -17.34 -8.38 3.22
N LYS A 135 -16.72 -9.31 2.50
CA LYS A 135 -15.27 -9.52 2.47
C LYS A 135 -14.66 -8.94 1.20
N GLY A 136 -13.47 -8.38 1.33
CA GLY A 136 -12.74 -7.75 0.24
C GLY A 136 -11.96 -6.56 0.78
N GLY A 137 -11.18 -5.94 -0.09
CA GLY A 137 -10.37 -4.79 0.24
C GLY A 137 -9.47 -4.45 -0.94
N LEU A 138 -9.33 -3.16 -1.20
CA LEU A 138 -8.38 -2.67 -2.18
C LEU A 138 -7.06 -2.41 -1.43
N GLU A 139 -5.99 -3.09 -1.85
CA GLU A 139 -4.70 -3.02 -1.16
C GLU A 139 -3.64 -2.30 -2.00
N ASN A 140 -3.56 -2.61 -3.29
CA ASN A 140 -2.54 -2.06 -4.18
C ASN A 140 -3.20 -1.23 -5.28
N LEU A 141 -2.57 -0.11 -5.63
CA LEU A 141 -3.00 0.75 -6.72
C LEU A 141 -1.93 0.78 -7.81
N VAL A 142 -2.31 0.48 -9.04
CA VAL A 142 -1.45 0.67 -10.20
C VAL A 142 -2.03 1.78 -11.07
N VAL A 143 -1.23 2.83 -11.28
CA VAL A 143 -1.63 4.02 -12.01
C VAL A 143 -0.89 4.09 -13.35
N GLN A 144 -1.64 4.24 -14.43
CA GLN A 144 -1.10 4.52 -15.76
C GLN A 144 -1.66 5.83 -16.30
N ALA A 145 -0.88 6.91 -16.19
CA ALA A 145 -1.24 8.21 -16.72
C ALA A 145 -1.00 8.29 -18.24
N MET A 146 -2.07 8.47 -19.00
CA MET A 146 -2.02 8.61 -20.46
C MET A 146 -1.66 10.06 -20.83
N ASP A 147 -2.40 11.01 -20.29
CA ASP A 147 -2.20 12.46 -20.42
C ASP A 147 -2.57 13.19 -19.10
N PRO A 148 -2.38 14.52 -18.98
CA PRO A 148 -2.64 15.24 -17.74
C PRO A 148 -4.08 15.10 -17.21
N MET A 149 -5.03 14.79 -18.07
CA MET A 149 -6.46 14.69 -17.74
C MET A 149 -6.95 13.24 -17.69
N ASN A 150 -6.32 12.32 -18.44
CA ASN A 150 -6.76 10.94 -18.58
C ASN A 150 -5.80 9.94 -17.93
N THR A 151 -6.34 9.07 -17.09
CA THR A 151 -5.57 8.08 -16.33
C THR A 151 -6.34 6.77 -16.23
N LEU A 152 -5.64 5.68 -16.51
CA LEU A 152 -6.14 4.33 -16.32
C LEU A 152 -5.70 3.84 -14.94
N LEU A 153 -6.63 3.20 -14.23
CA LEU A 153 -6.42 2.65 -12.89
C LEU A 153 -6.63 1.14 -12.94
N SER A 154 -5.72 0.40 -12.33
CA SER A 154 -5.90 -1.02 -12.04
C SER A 154 -5.78 -1.22 -10.53
N LEU A 155 -6.70 -2.01 -9.99
CA LEU A 155 -6.83 -2.37 -8.57
C LEU A 155 -6.72 -3.88 -8.42
#